data_AF-A0A923SHY9-F1
#
_entry.id   AF-A0A923SHY9-F1
#
_cell.length_a   1.000
_cell.length_b   1.000
_cell.length_c   1.000
_cell.angle_alpha   90.00
_cell.angle_beta   90.00
_cell.angle_gamma   90.00
#
_symmetry.space_group_name_H-M   'P 1'
#
loop_
_entity.id
_entity.type
_entity.pdbx_description
1 polymer ?
#
loop_
_entity_poly.entity_id
_entity_poly.type
_entity_poly.pdbx_seq_one_letter_code
_entity_poly.pdbx_strand_id
1 'polypeptide(L)'
;MDILHLAAPCRNVPVTSTLDRTMGLLCELFVAKHGDALRFERRLEHAVPPRYERGDAKGLLPVSFEVLWAVAERKPFDPYVHTLPDLYFWSHARSGIGRLRQRLAVWRAMALALVGRDIGTSWLHQFPRGFVVKLAQMNDAEAEEIAGTWAGTDDMKNIGTVHARETLNTLRTLARRAEGSGKGLYLWGSV
;
A
#
# COMPACT_ATOMS: atom_id res chain seq x y z
N MET A 1 -18.81 36.01 29.56
CA MET A 1 -18.89 36.06 28.09
C MET A 1 -17.64 36.75 27.60
N ASP A 2 -16.70 36.04 26.99
CA ASP A 2 -16.44 36.17 25.56
C ASP A 2 -15.37 35.16 25.12
N ILE A 3 -15.65 34.55 23.97
CA ILE A 3 -14.91 33.48 23.31
C ILE A 3 -14.04 34.15 22.25
N LEU A 4 -12.72 33.93 22.27
CA LEU A 4 -11.89 34.17 21.10
C LEU A 4 -11.00 32.96 20.79
N HIS A 5 -11.40 32.33 19.69
CA HIS A 5 -10.63 31.44 18.83
C HIS A 5 -9.22 31.97 18.55
N LEU A 6 -8.22 31.10 18.69
CA LEU A 6 -7.04 31.12 17.84
C LEU A 6 -6.63 29.67 17.54
N ALA A 7 -7.12 29.18 16.40
CA ALA A 7 -6.60 28.01 15.74
C ALA A 7 -5.21 28.36 15.18
N ALA A 8 -4.18 27.68 15.66
CA ALA A 8 -2.84 27.77 15.09
C ALA A 8 -2.78 26.94 13.78
N PRO A 9 -2.16 27.45 12.71
CA PRO A 9 -1.98 26.69 11.47
C PRO A 9 -0.96 25.56 11.67
N CYS A 10 -1.37 24.33 11.36
CA CYS A 10 -0.50 23.17 11.27
C CYS A 10 0.63 23.45 10.28
N ARG A 11 1.86 23.55 10.79
CA ARG A 11 3.09 23.63 9.99
C ARG A 11 3.24 22.35 9.16
N ASN A 12 3.27 22.50 7.84
CA ASN A 12 3.78 21.49 6.93
C ASN A 12 5.25 21.22 7.28
N VAL A 13 5.52 20.07 7.90
CA VAL A 13 6.88 19.56 8.03
C VAL A 13 7.28 18.99 6.67
N PRO A 14 8.33 19.51 6.01
CA PRO A 14 8.89 18.84 4.85
C PRO A 14 9.51 17.53 5.34
N VAL A 15 8.95 16.40 4.91
CA VAL A 15 9.57 15.08 5.11
C VAL A 15 10.80 15.05 4.20
N THR A 16 11.94 15.50 4.72
CA THR A 16 13.24 15.19 4.15
C THR A 16 13.45 13.69 4.25
N SER A 17 13.27 13.00 3.12
CA SER A 17 13.60 11.60 2.92
C SER A 17 15.12 11.43 2.95
N THR A 18 15.70 11.31 4.13
CA THR A 18 17.08 10.86 4.27
C THR A 18 17.09 9.37 3.96
N LEU A 19 17.67 9.03 2.81
CA LEU A 19 17.91 7.67 2.32
C LEU A 19 18.72 6.86 3.36
N ASP A 20 18.04 6.02 4.12
CA ASP A 20 18.69 4.93 4.86
C ASP A 20 18.76 3.69 3.96
N ARG A 21 19.99 3.19 3.77
CA ARG A 21 20.37 2.20 2.75
C ARG A 21 20.10 0.78 3.23
N THR A 22 18.82 0.42 3.34
CA THR A 22 18.41 -0.98 3.27
C THR A 22 17.69 -1.13 1.93
N MET A 23 18.37 -1.73 0.94
CA MET A 23 17.92 -1.99 -0.44
C MET A 23 16.50 -1.50 -0.74
N GLY A 24 16.43 -0.29 -1.29
CA GLY A 24 15.38 0.71 -1.09
C GLY A 24 14.07 0.42 -1.79
N LEU A 25 13.33 -0.57 -1.29
CA LEU A 25 11.92 -0.76 -1.64
C LEU A 25 11.14 0.48 -1.19
N LEU A 26 10.89 1.40 -2.11
CA LEU A 26 9.96 2.49 -1.91
C LEU A 26 8.56 1.93 -2.09
N CYS A 27 7.73 2.06 -1.07
CA CYS A 27 6.37 1.55 -1.09
C CYS A 27 5.45 2.60 -0.48
N GLU A 28 4.44 3.02 -1.24
CA GLU A 28 3.58 4.14 -0.91
C GLU A 28 2.10 3.77 -1.06
N LEU A 29 1.32 4.15 -0.05
CA LEU A 29 -0.13 4.06 -0.07
C LEU A 29 -0.72 5.42 -0.41
N PHE A 30 -1.71 5.48 -1.30
CA PHE A 30 -2.34 6.75 -1.64
C PHE A 30 -3.78 6.59 -2.14
N VAL A 31 -4.54 7.68 -2.03
CA VAL A 31 -5.93 7.77 -2.51
C VAL A 31 -6.00 8.62 -3.78
N ALA A 32 -6.60 8.09 -4.84
CA ALA A 32 -6.67 8.77 -6.13
C ALA A 32 -7.88 8.37 -6.98
N LYS A 33 -8.16 9.15 -8.03
CA LYS A 33 -8.98 8.66 -9.15
C LYS A 33 -8.14 7.69 -9.99
N HIS A 34 -8.78 6.71 -10.62
CA HIS A 34 -8.07 5.67 -11.40
C HIS A 34 -7.12 6.26 -12.47
N GLY A 35 -7.60 7.22 -13.27
CA GLY A 35 -6.76 7.87 -14.28
C GLY A 35 -5.59 8.69 -13.70
N ASP A 36 -5.69 9.17 -12.46
CA ASP A 36 -4.61 9.87 -11.76
C ASP A 36 -3.61 8.89 -11.15
N ALA A 37 -4.05 7.70 -10.73
CA ALA A 37 -3.17 6.65 -10.21
C ALA A 37 -2.23 6.12 -11.30
N LEU A 38 -2.74 5.91 -12.53
CA LEU A 38 -1.93 5.50 -13.70
C LEU A 38 -0.87 6.54 -14.13
N ARG A 39 -0.89 7.74 -13.55
CA ARG A 39 0.08 8.81 -13.81
C ARG A 39 1.01 9.05 -12.62
N PHE A 40 0.90 8.24 -11.56
CA PHE A 40 1.60 8.46 -10.30
C PHE A 40 3.13 8.33 -10.47
N GLU A 41 3.61 7.28 -11.13
CA GLU A 41 5.05 7.03 -11.35
C GLU A 41 5.73 8.20 -12.08
N ARG A 42 5.15 8.66 -13.19
CA ARG A 42 5.67 9.82 -13.97
C ARG A 42 5.79 11.12 -13.16
N ARG A 43 5.19 11.19 -11.98
CA ARG A 43 5.18 12.39 -11.11
C ARG A 43 6.21 12.31 -9.98
N LEU A 44 6.82 11.16 -9.72
CA LEU A 44 7.91 11.08 -8.73
C LEU A 44 9.18 11.79 -9.21
N GLU A 45 9.35 11.94 -10.53
CA GLU A 45 10.41 12.75 -11.15
C GLU A 45 10.19 14.28 -10.99
N HIS A 46 8.95 14.72 -10.75
CA HIS A 46 8.57 16.13 -10.69
C HIS A 46 7.63 16.38 -9.51
N ALA A 47 8.18 16.88 -8.40
CA ALA A 47 7.49 17.37 -7.19
C ALA A 47 5.99 16.99 -7.08
N VAL A 48 5.69 15.97 -6.28
CA VAL A 48 4.35 15.39 -6.14
C VAL A 48 3.33 16.47 -5.79
N PRO A 49 2.28 16.68 -6.61
CA PRO A 49 1.27 17.70 -6.32
C PRO A 49 0.49 17.35 -5.05
N PRO A 50 0.04 18.34 -4.25
CA PRO A 50 -0.63 18.16 -2.96
C PRO A 50 -2.00 17.45 -3.03
N ARG A 51 -2.39 16.94 -4.20
CA ARG A 51 -3.68 16.29 -4.47
C ARG A 51 -3.74 14.84 -4.00
N TYR A 52 -2.62 14.27 -3.55
CA TYR A 52 -2.54 12.91 -3.04
C TYR A 52 -2.34 12.93 -1.53
N GLU A 53 -3.22 12.22 -0.84
CA GLU A 53 -3.02 11.90 0.56
C GLU A 53 -2.31 10.55 0.63
N ARG A 54 -1.25 10.50 1.44
CA ARG A 54 -0.26 9.43 1.41
C ARG A 54 -0.05 8.77 2.77
N GLY A 55 0.34 7.51 2.71
CA GLY A 55 0.85 6.72 3.81
C GLY A 55 2.20 6.10 3.42
N ASP A 56 3.14 6.06 4.37
CA ASP A 56 4.40 5.34 4.20
C ASP A 56 4.16 3.84 4.47
N ALA A 57 4.69 2.98 3.60
CA ALA A 57 4.64 1.53 3.71
C ALA A 57 6.02 0.89 3.47
N LYS A 58 7.11 1.63 3.74
CA LYS A 58 8.49 1.16 3.57
C LYS A 58 8.70 -0.25 4.09
N GLY A 59 9.40 -1.04 3.29
CA GLY A 59 9.75 -2.43 3.61
C GLY A 59 8.62 -3.44 3.44
N LEU A 60 7.39 -3.00 3.09
CA LEU A 60 6.27 -3.92 2.82
C LEU A 60 6.13 -4.20 1.34
N LEU A 61 5.95 -5.47 1.01
CA LEU A 61 5.70 -5.95 -0.33
C LEU A 61 4.19 -6.06 -0.60
N PRO A 62 3.74 -6.09 -1.86
CA PRO A 62 2.33 -6.33 -2.19
C PRO A 62 1.77 -7.58 -1.49
N VAL A 63 2.56 -8.66 -1.39
CA VAL A 63 2.16 -9.90 -0.71
C VAL A 63 1.84 -9.68 0.78
N SER A 64 2.51 -8.75 1.47
CA SER A 64 2.21 -8.42 2.87
C SER A 64 0.79 -7.88 3.01
N PHE A 65 0.31 -7.09 2.04
CA PHE A 65 -1.05 -6.55 2.02
C PHE A 65 -2.10 -7.58 1.58
N GLU A 66 -1.71 -8.52 0.71
CA GLU A 66 -2.54 -9.66 0.31
C GLU A 66 -2.82 -10.59 1.50
N VAL A 67 -1.79 -10.87 2.31
CA VAL A 67 -1.94 -11.62 3.56
C VAL A 67 -2.76 -10.85 4.59
N LEU A 68 -2.55 -9.53 4.72
CA LEU A 68 -3.39 -8.68 5.56
C LEU A 68 -4.87 -8.79 5.17
N TRP A 69 -5.18 -8.83 3.87
CA TRP A 69 -6.56 -9.02 3.42
C TRP A 69 -7.12 -10.38 3.88
N ALA A 70 -6.37 -11.46 3.74
CA ALA A 70 -6.80 -12.78 4.23
C ALA A 70 -7.01 -12.80 5.76
N VAL A 71 -6.09 -12.19 6.51
CA VAL A 71 -6.19 -12.03 7.97
C VAL A 71 -7.44 -11.24 8.34
N ALA A 72 -7.70 -10.13 7.65
CA ALA A 72 -8.89 -9.33 7.88
C ALA A 72 -10.16 -10.16 7.61
N GLU A 73 -10.19 -11.00 6.58
CA GLU A 73 -11.29 -11.93 6.31
C GLU A 73 -11.39 -13.11 7.28
N ARG A 74 -10.41 -13.30 8.18
CA ARG A 74 -10.28 -14.48 9.04
C ARG A 74 -10.30 -15.77 8.21
N LYS A 75 -9.66 -15.74 7.04
CA LYS A 75 -9.55 -16.86 6.12
C LYS A 75 -8.08 -17.24 5.93
N PRO A 76 -7.80 -18.51 5.57
CA PRO A 76 -6.47 -18.85 5.07
C PRO A 76 -6.17 -18.02 3.82
N PHE A 77 -4.90 -17.65 3.67
CA PHE A 77 -4.44 -16.96 2.46
C PHE A 77 -4.67 -17.85 1.23
N ASP A 78 -5.34 -17.27 0.23
CA ASP A 78 -5.62 -17.90 -1.06
C ASP A 78 -5.18 -16.94 -2.16
N PRO A 79 -4.16 -17.28 -2.97
CA PRO A 79 -3.61 -16.40 -4.02
C PRO A 79 -4.53 -16.27 -5.25
N TYR A 80 -5.69 -16.93 -5.28
CA TYR A 80 -6.71 -16.70 -6.30
C TYR A 80 -7.78 -15.72 -5.84
N VAL A 81 -7.89 -15.52 -4.53
CA VAL A 81 -8.88 -14.63 -3.90
C VAL A 81 -8.21 -13.34 -3.44
N HIS A 82 -7.09 -13.47 -2.73
CA HIS A 82 -6.40 -12.38 -2.04
C HIS A 82 -5.22 -11.87 -2.86
N THR A 83 -5.40 -11.65 -4.16
CA THR A 83 -4.34 -11.03 -5.00
C THR A 83 -4.72 -9.61 -5.37
N LEU A 84 -3.76 -8.70 -5.17
CA LEU A 84 -3.92 -7.31 -5.53
C LEU A 84 -3.75 -7.15 -7.06
N PRO A 85 -4.76 -6.65 -7.79
CA PRO A 85 -4.65 -6.46 -9.23
C PRO A 85 -3.59 -5.40 -9.55
N ASP A 86 -2.64 -5.76 -10.40
CA ASP A 86 -1.61 -4.87 -10.93
C ASP A 86 -2.14 -4.13 -12.16
N LEU A 87 -2.14 -2.80 -12.07
CA LEU A 87 -2.71 -1.92 -13.08
C LEU A 87 -1.76 -1.65 -14.25
N TYR A 88 -0.45 -1.82 -14.09
CA TYR A 88 0.49 -1.67 -15.20
C TYR A 88 0.53 -2.91 -16.09
N PHE A 89 0.36 -4.10 -15.50
CA PHE A 89 0.40 -5.37 -16.24
C PHE A 89 -0.96 -5.87 -16.74
N TRP A 90 -2.05 -5.16 -16.45
CA TRP A 90 -3.42 -5.61 -16.77
C TRP A 90 -3.81 -5.58 -18.26
N SER A 91 -2.88 -5.45 -19.21
CA SER A 91 -3.22 -5.59 -20.63
C SER A 91 -3.48 -7.05 -21.08
N HIS A 92 -3.06 -8.09 -20.34
CA HIS A 92 -3.14 -9.49 -20.84
C HIS A 92 -3.59 -10.60 -19.85
N ALA A 93 -4.04 -10.29 -18.64
CA ALA A 93 -4.23 -11.29 -17.57
C ALA A 93 -5.66 -11.91 -17.44
N ARG A 94 -6.31 -12.30 -18.55
CA ARG A 94 -7.58 -13.08 -18.49
C ARG A 94 -7.39 -14.61 -18.42
N SER A 95 -6.17 -15.12 -18.42
CA SER A 95 -5.89 -16.57 -18.34
C SER A 95 -5.02 -16.94 -17.13
N GLY A 96 -5.16 -18.18 -16.62
CA GLY A 96 -4.37 -18.69 -15.49
C GLY A 96 -2.85 -18.63 -15.71
N ILE A 97 -2.39 -18.64 -16.96
CA ILE A 97 -0.99 -18.50 -17.36
C ILE A 97 -0.48 -17.06 -17.17
N GLY A 98 -1.35 -16.05 -17.32
CA GLY A 98 -1.00 -14.65 -17.08
C GLY A 98 -0.61 -14.37 -15.64
N ARG A 99 -1.29 -15.00 -14.68
CA ARG A 99 -1.02 -14.86 -13.23
C ARG A 99 0.30 -15.50 -12.80
N LEU A 100 0.63 -16.68 -13.34
CA LEU A 100 1.93 -17.32 -13.10
C LEU A 100 3.07 -16.46 -13.66
N ARG A 101 2.88 -15.89 -14.86
CA ARG A 101 3.85 -14.97 -15.48
C ARG A 101 4.04 -13.69 -14.67
N GLN A 102 2.99 -13.15 -14.08
CA GLN A 102 3.08 -11.96 -13.22
C GLN A 102 3.87 -12.25 -11.94
N ARG A 103 3.60 -13.39 -11.27
CA ARG A 103 4.39 -13.83 -10.12
C ARG A 103 5.85 -14.07 -10.48
N LEU A 104 6.11 -14.71 -11.62
CA LEU A 104 7.47 -14.86 -12.14
C LEU A 104 8.12 -13.52 -12.50
N ALA A 105 7.37 -12.54 -12.99
CA ALA A 105 7.91 -11.22 -13.32
C ALA A 105 8.33 -10.48 -12.05
N VAL A 106 7.50 -10.49 -11.00
CA VAL A 106 7.84 -9.93 -9.69
C VAL A 106 9.02 -10.67 -9.07
N TRP A 107 9.00 -12.01 -9.07
CA TRP A 107 10.11 -12.82 -8.55
C TRP A 107 11.40 -12.60 -9.34
N ARG A 108 11.31 -12.45 -10.67
CA ARG A 108 12.46 -12.20 -11.53
C ARG A 108 12.99 -10.78 -11.37
N ALA A 109 12.13 -9.79 -11.21
CA ALA A 109 12.53 -8.43 -10.88
C ALA A 109 13.26 -8.39 -9.53
N MET A 110 12.71 -9.08 -8.53
CA MET A 110 13.33 -9.21 -7.21
C MET A 110 14.65 -9.97 -7.25
N ALA A 111 14.74 -11.08 -7.99
CA ALA A 111 15.98 -11.83 -8.18
C ALA A 111 17.04 -11.01 -8.94
N LEU A 112 16.64 -10.17 -9.88
CA LEU A 112 17.56 -9.30 -10.62
C LEU A 112 18.01 -8.10 -9.76
N ALA A 113 17.13 -7.54 -8.93
CA ALA A 113 17.48 -6.54 -7.93
C ALA A 113 18.47 -7.09 -6.87
N LEU A 114 18.27 -8.33 -6.43
CA LEU A 114 19.21 -9.05 -5.54
C LEU A 114 20.58 -9.30 -6.19
N VAL A 115 20.64 -9.38 -7.52
CA VAL A 115 21.88 -9.54 -8.30
C VAL A 115 22.47 -8.17 -8.72
N GLY A 116 21.92 -7.06 -8.21
CA GLY A 116 22.42 -5.71 -8.48
C GLY A 116 22.20 -5.24 -9.93
N ARG A 117 21.30 -5.89 -10.67
CA ARG A 117 20.82 -5.35 -11.95
C ARG A 117 19.60 -4.50 -11.69
N ASP A 118 19.84 -3.19 -11.71
CA ASP A 118 18.82 -2.16 -11.64
C ASP A 118 17.96 -2.21 -12.91
N ILE A 119 16.85 -2.91 -12.83
CA ILE A 119 15.72 -2.73 -13.73
C ILE A 119 14.71 -2.01 -12.88
N GLY A 120 14.60 -0.69 -13.04
CA GLY A 120 13.64 0.17 -12.35
C GLY A 120 12.20 -0.27 -12.62
N THR A 121 11.79 -1.35 -11.96
CA THR A 121 10.48 -1.95 -12.10
C THR A 121 9.63 -1.38 -11.01
N SER A 122 8.78 -0.42 -11.38
CA SER A 122 7.69 -0.02 -10.50
C SER A 122 6.46 -0.89 -10.75
N TRP A 123 5.61 -0.98 -9.74
CA TRP A 123 4.31 -1.64 -9.81
C TRP A 123 3.24 -0.72 -9.20
N LEU A 124 2.01 -0.91 -9.64
CA LEU A 124 0.87 -0.16 -9.13
C LEU A 124 -0.30 -1.14 -8.95
N HIS A 125 -0.74 -1.30 -7.72
CA HIS A 125 -1.91 -2.11 -7.41
C HIS A 125 -3.07 -1.25 -6.93
N GLN A 126 -4.28 -1.70 -7.22
CA GLN A 126 -5.49 -1.17 -6.60
C GLN A 126 -6.02 -2.13 -5.54
N PHE A 127 -6.34 -1.62 -4.36
CA PHE A 127 -7.02 -2.42 -3.36
C PHE A 127 -8.48 -2.70 -3.80
N PRO A 128 -8.94 -3.96 -3.73
CA PRO A 128 -10.31 -4.29 -4.10
C PRO A 128 -11.33 -3.61 -3.18
N ARG A 129 -12.45 -3.18 -3.78
CA ARG A 129 -13.46 -2.36 -3.08
C ARG A 129 -14.00 -3.01 -1.81
N GLY A 130 -14.29 -4.31 -1.83
CA GLY A 130 -14.80 -5.02 -0.65
C GLY A 130 -13.82 -4.96 0.53
N PHE A 131 -12.53 -5.05 0.25
CA PHE A 131 -11.49 -4.92 1.28
C PHE A 131 -11.36 -3.47 1.78
N VAL A 132 -11.43 -2.48 0.88
CA VAL A 132 -11.42 -1.05 1.26
C VAL A 132 -12.61 -0.70 2.18
N VAL A 133 -13.82 -1.15 1.85
CA VAL A 133 -15.02 -0.97 2.69
C VAL A 133 -14.79 -1.57 4.07
N LYS A 134 -14.24 -2.79 4.13
CA LYS A 134 -13.94 -3.46 5.39
C LYS A 134 -12.92 -2.70 6.23
N LEU A 135 -11.82 -2.25 5.64
CA LEU A 135 -10.84 -1.40 6.31
C LEU A 135 -11.46 -0.10 6.85
N ALA A 136 -12.36 0.53 6.10
CA ALA A 136 -13.00 1.76 6.52
C ALA A 136 -13.92 1.58 7.74
N GLN A 137 -14.63 0.44 7.80
CA GLN A 137 -15.60 0.09 8.84
C GLN A 137 -14.98 -0.56 10.07
N MET A 138 -13.77 -1.10 9.95
CA MET A 138 -13.04 -1.76 11.03
C MET A 138 -12.94 -0.85 12.26
N ASN A 139 -13.34 -1.37 13.42
CA ASN A 139 -13.22 -0.67 14.71
C ASN A 139 -11.81 -0.88 15.31
N ASP A 140 -11.51 -0.20 16.42
CA ASP A 140 -10.15 -0.22 16.99
C ASP A 140 -9.78 -1.56 17.63
N ALA A 141 -10.74 -2.27 18.24
CA ALA A 141 -10.49 -3.59 18.82
C ALA A 141 -10.20 -4.63 17.72
N GLU A 142 -10.98 -4.61 16.64
CA GLU A 142 -10.77 -5.47 15.47
C GLU A 142 -9.43 -5.15 14.78
N ALA A 143 -9.08 -3.86 14.66
CA ALA A 143 -7.79 -3.45 14.10
C ALA A 143 -6.62 -3.95 14.94
N GLU A 144 -6.72 -3.90 16.28
CA GLU A 144 -5.67 -4.39 17.16
C GLU A 144 -5.47 -5.91 17.05
N GLU A 145 -6.56 -6.67 17.00
CA GLU A 145 -6.54 -8.12 16.78
C GLU A 145 -5.90 -8.48 15.43
N ILE A 146 -6.31 -7.80 14.36
CA ILE A 146 -5.80 -8.02 13.00
C ILE A 146 -4.33 -7.64 12.90
N ALA A 147 -3.93 -6.50 13.47
CA ALA A 147 -2.52 -6.06 13.47
C ALA A 147 -1.64 -7.07 14.21
N GLY A 148 -2.09 -7.57 15.38
CA GLY A 148 -1.39 -8.60 16.13
C GLY A 148 -1.24 -9.91 15.34
N THR A 149 -2.32 -10.36 14.70
CA THR A 149 -2.32 -11.58 13.87
C THR A 149 -1.42 -11.42 12.65
N TRP A 150 -1.53 -10.28 11.95
CA TRP A 150 -0.73 -9.97 10.77
C TRP A 150 0.75 -9.87 11.11
N ALA A 151 1.12 -9.22 12.22
CA ALA A 151 2.50 -9.12 12.68
C ALA A 151 3.15 -10.49 12.97
N GLY A 152 2.35 -11.50 13.32
CA GLY A 152 2.81 -12.87 13.54
C GLY A 152 3.03 -13.70 12.27
N THR A 153 2.65 -13.18 11.10
CA THR A 153 2.83 -13.89 9.82
C THR A 153 4.28 -13.85 9.35
N ASP A 154 4.67 -14.85 8.54
CA ASP A 154 6.03 -14.96 7.99
C ASP A 154 6.46 -13.70 7.22
N ASP A 155 5.52 -13.05 6.53
CA ASP A 155 5.77 -11.83 5.75
C ASP A 155 6.03 -10.59 6.60
N MET A 156 5.72 -10.63 7.91
CA MET A 156 5.87 -9.51 8.84
C MET A 156 6.94 -9.73 9.91
N LYS A 157 7.60 -10.91 9.93
CA LYS A 157 8.58 -11.31 10.95
C LYS A 157 9.69 -10.30 11.21
N ASN A 158 10.11 -9.54 10.20
CA ASN A 158 11.22 -8.59 10.29
C ASN A 158 10.79 -7.15 10.57
N ILE A 159 9.48 -6.88 10.62
CA ILE A 159 8.90 -5.53 10.65
C ILE A 159 8.28 -5.22 12.02
N GLY A 160 7.74 -6.24 12.68
CA GLY A 160 7.26 -6.15 14.06
C GLY A 160 5.86 -5.55 14.21
N THR A 161 5.27 -5.75 15.40
CA THR A 161 3.87 -5.43 15.68
C THR A 161 3.55 -3.94 15.66
N VAL A 162 4.49 -3.08 16.06
CA VAL A 162 4.29 -1.62 16.07
C VAL A 162 4.06 -1.11 14.65
N HIS A 163 4.93 -1.47 13.71
CA HIS A 163 4.83 -1.03 12.33
C HIS A 163 3.62 -1.66 11.61
N ALA A 164 3.26 -2.90 11.94
CA ALA A 164 2.02 -3.52 11.46
C ALA A 164 0.78 -2.71 11.88
N ARG A 165 0.72 -2.28 13.16
CA ARG A 165 -0.37 -1.45 13.69
C ARG A 165 -0.43 -0.08 13.03
N GLU A 166 0.71 0.59 12.88
CA GLU A 166 0.80 1.91 12.24
C GLU A 166 0.39 1.85 10.76
N THR A 167 0.84 0.83 10.05
CA THR A 167 0.47 0.60 8.65
C THR A 167 -1.04 0.34 8.53
N LEU A 168 -1.60 -0.51 9.38
CA LEU A 168 -3.04 -0.80 9.37
C LEU A 168 -3.86 0.46 9.68
N ASN A 169 -3.45 1.29 10.64
CA ASN A 169 -4.15 2.53 10.96
C ASN A 169 -4.07 3.55 9.80
N THR A 170 -2.94 3.60 9.12
CA THR A 170 -2.76 4.37 7.88
C THR A 170 -3.73 3.88 6.80
N LEU A 171 -3.80 2.57 6.56
CA LEU A 171 -4.73 1.96 5.61
C LEU A 171 -6.20 2.27 5.95
N ARG A 172 -6.61 2.12 7.22
CA ARG A 172 -7.98 2.44 7.67
C ARG A 172 -8.31 3.91 7.41
N THR A 173 -7.38 4.81 7.72
CA THR A 173 -7.54 6.26 7.47
C THR A 173 -7.73 6.54 5.99
N LEU A 174 -6.85 6.02 5.14
CA LEU A 174 -6.93 6.21 3.69
C LEU A 174 -8.18 5.54 3.09
N ALA A 175 -8.58 4.37 3.59
CA ALA A 175 -9.79 3.66 3.17
C ALA A 175 -11.06 4.46 3.44
N ARG A 176 -11.20 5.05 4.64
CA ARG A 176 -12.33 5.94 4.97
C ARG A 176 -12.42 7.11 4.01
N ARG A 177 -11.28 7.68 3.63
CA ARG A 177 -11.22 8.81 2.70
C ARG A 177 -11.49 8.40 1.27
N ALA A 178 -11.02 7.22 0.84
CA ALA A 178 -11.33 6.64 -0.46
C ALA A 178 -12.85 6.46 -0.62
N GLU A 179 -13.51 5.86 0.39
CA GLU A 179 -14.96 5.68 0.42
C GLU A 179 -15.71 7.02 0.43
N GLY A 180 -15.32 7.95 1.33
CA GLY A 180 -15.97 9.26 1.44
C GLY A 180 -15.83 10.15 0.21
N SER A 181 -14.84 9.89 -0.66
CA SER A 181 -14.59 10.68 -1.88
C SER A 181 -14.85 9.95 -3.19
N GLY A 182 -15.34 8.70 -3.14
CA GLY A 182 -15.55 7.87 -4.33
C GLY A 182 -14.27 7.57 -5.13
N LYS A 183 -13.11 7.58 -4.46
CA LYS A 183 -11.78 7.32 -5.03
C LYS A 183 -11.32 5.89 -4.74
N GLY A 184 -10.28 5.44 -5.43
CA GLY A 184 -9.61 4.17 -5.12
C GLY A 184 -8.47 4.36 -4.12
N LEU A 185 -8.16 3.30 -3.39
CA LEU A 185 -6.93 3.15 -2.60
C LEU A 185 -5.92 2.34 -3.43
N TYR A 186 -4.68 2.82 -3.49
CA TYR A 186 -3.63 2.24 -4.32
C TYR A 186 -2.36 1.99 -3.52
N LEU A 187 -1.60 0.99 -3.96
CA LEU A 187 -0.25 0.66 -3.52
C LEU A 187 0.68 0.86 -4.71
N TRP A 188 1.63 1.76 -4.59
CA TRP A 188 2.72 1.88 -5.56
C TRP A 188 4.02 1.46 -4.91
N GLY A 189 4.91 0.82 -5.67
CA GLY A 189 6.27 0.63 -5.21
C GLY A 189 7.27 0.52 -6.34
N SER A 190 8.54 0.66 -6.00
CA SER A 190 9.69 0.52 -6.90
C SER A 190 10.86 -0.12 -6.16
N VAL A 191 11.65 -0.90 -6.89
CA VAL A 191 12.94 -1.49 -6.47
C VAL A 191 14.08 -0.91 -7.27
#